data_AF-A0A0U4VBM9-F1
#
_entry.id   AF-A0A0U4VBM9-F1
#
_cell.length_a   1.000
_cell.length_b   1.000
_cell.length_c   1.000
_cell.angle_alpha   90.00
_cell.angle_beta   90.00
_cell.angle_gamma   90.00
#
_symmetry.space_group_name_H-M   'P 1'
#
loop_
_entity.id
_entity.type
_entity.pdbx_description
1 polymer ?
#
loop_
_entity_poly.entity_id
_entity_poly.type
_entity_poly.pdbx_seq_one_letter_code
_entity_poly.pdbx_strand_id
1 'polypeptide(L)'
;MLRTSLLWCLLVLGSFSAQASDLTLPDAWQGETQDSAITINYDDLDYVLNAAVLMSGPPSRKKSKSSSSTVSTRLKNNFNTLTTNAGNRLFFEEFKKNPEMAAVISKIRVSLEAVPSEVPLNQLSKKEQIAFWLNLYNVVVIDEINKVYPLKSLEDFVTAKDGVLSKKLINTGGMQLSLNDIQYGVLKQKYPDEVLVIYGLYQGYIGSPSIRKYAYTGANLNRSLQFNANDFINTNRGTYPDGKTFRVAGFYQRNASYFPDFETDLRNHLREYLREDEIPLLDEAKTLVADIDDWTVTDIYGTSRNYGGGAATNDAALLGAFSQGGTMVGSEEVTNLELMASTVQAKSVTYGRFSADQVQKLKELKLNHENRGGVVTVTDLTEAEAKAAKEKTESGQQHDKSGQ
;
A
#
# COMPACT_ATOMS: atom_id res chain seq x y z
N MET A 1 -7.16 -53.38 24.59
CA MET A 1 -6.57 -52.69 25.76
C MET A 1 -5.16 -52.27 25.41
N LEU A 2 -4.82 -50.99 25.64
CA LEU A 2 -3.50 -50.35 25.57
C LEU A 2 -2.81 -50.28 24.20
N ARG A 3 -2.16 -49.20 23.78
CA ARG A 3 -2.06 -47.78 24.15
C ARG A 3 -1.21 -47.21 23.00
N THR A 4 -1.79 -46.47 22.06
CA THR A 4 -1.01 -45.76 21.03
C THR A 4 -0.73 -44.35 21.54
N SER A 5 0.52 -44.10 21.92
CA SER A 5 1.03 -42.79 22.27
C SER A 5 0.88 -41.84 21.09
N LEU A 6 -0.06 -40.90 21.18
CA LEU A 6 -0.14 -39.75 20.30
C LEU A 6 0.97 -38.77 20.70
N LEU A 7 2.02 -38.66 19.88
CA LEU A 7 2.95 -37.55 19.92
C LEU A 7 2.18 -36.28 19.52
N TRP A 8 1.98 -35.38 20.48
CA TRP A 8 1.63 -34.00 20.22
C TRP A 8 2.85 -33.28 19.64
N CYS A 9 2.92 -33.18 18.31
CA CYS A 9 3.78 -32.20 17.66
C CYS A 9 3.14 -30.81 17.84
N LEU A 10 3.52 -30.14 18.93
CA LEU A 10 3.34 -28.69 19.08
C LEU A 10 4.21 -28.02 17.99
N LEU A 11 3.59 -27.67 16.87
CA LEU A 11 4.23 -26.89 15.82
C LEU A 11 4.23 -25.44 16.32
N VAL A 12 5.31 -25.08 17.02
CA VAL A 12 5.62 -23.69 17.37
C VAL A 12 5.93 -22.98 16.05
N LEU A 13 4.90 -22.41 15.42
CA LEU A 13 5.07 -21.40 14.40
C LEU A 13 5.79 -20.24 15.07
N GLY A 14 7.05 -20.04 14.70
CA GLY A 14 7.85 -18.93 15.20
C GLY A 14 7.13 -17.63 14.91
N SER A 15 6.75 -16.92 15.96
CA SER A 15 6.27 -15.55 15.89
C SER A 15 7.37 -14.70 15.26
N PHE A 16 7.30 -14.47 13.95
CA PHE A 16 8.01 -13.36 13.32
C PHE A 16 7.31 -12.07 13.77
N SER A 17 7.69 -11.61 14.97
CA SER A 17 7.43 -10.23 15.35
C SER A 17 8.32 -9.37 14.44
N ALA A 18 7.73 -8.71 13.45
CA ALA A 18 8.41 -7.69 12.67
C ALA A 18 8.95 -6.64 13.67
N GLN A 19 10.27 -6.63 13.85
CA GLN A 19 10.97 -5.76 14.77
C GLN A 19 10.68 -4.29 14.44
N ALA A 20 10.58 -3.47 15.49
CA ALA A 20 10.63 -2.02 15.36
C ALA A 20 11.85 -1.67 14.51
N SER A 21 11.62 -1.02 13.38
CA SER A 21 12.70 -0.53 12.54
C SER A 21 13.40 0.60 13.29
N ASP A 22 14.71 0.49 13.52
CA ASP A 22 15.59 1.57 14.02
C ASP A 22 15.78 2.68 12.96
N LEU A 23 14.72 3.01 12.22
CA LEU A 23 14.74 4.00 11.17
C LEU A 23 14.61 5.39 11.80
N THR A 24 15.68 6.18 11.72
CA THR A 24 15.63 7.60 12.07
C THR A 24 15.02 8.39 10.91
N LEU A 25 13.82 8.94 11.12
CA LEU A 25 13.13 9.74 10.11
C LEU A 25 13.85 11.09 9.89
N PRO A 26 14.05 11.55 8.65
CA PRO A 26 14.58 12.89 8.36
C PRO A 26 13.66 13.99 8.89
N ASP A 27 14.23 15.13 9.29
CA ASP A 27 13.47 16.29 9.79
C ASP A 27 12.42 16.78 8.78
N ALA A 28 12.73 16.68 7.47
CA ALA A 28 11.79 17.01 6.39
C ALA A 28 10.54 16.12 6.38
N TRP A 29 10.60 14.96 7.02
CA TRP A 29 9.49 14.02 7.16
C TRP A 29 8.91 14.06 8.58
N GLN A 30 9.53 14.77 9.52
CA GLN A 30 9.03 14.93 10.87
C GLN A 30 8.05 16.11 10.93
N GLY A 31 6.87 15.88 11.51
CA GLY A 31 5.80 16.87 11.61
C GLY A 31 4.77 16.82 10.47
N GLU A 32 3.81 17.73 10.57
CA GLU A 32 2.68 17.89 9.66
C GLU A 32 2.14 19.31 9.70
N THR A 33 1.62 19.79 8.57
CA THR A 33 0.99 21.11 8.48
C THR A 33 -0.53 20.92 8.35
N GLN A 34 -1.29 21.20 9.41
CA GLN A 34 -2.73 20.89 9.47
C GLN A 34 -3.55 21.54 8.35
N ASP A 35 -3.26 22.80 8.01
CA ASP A 35 -3.99 23.56 6.98
C ASP A 35 -3.24 23.63 5.63
N SER A 36 -2.46 22.60 5.31
CA SER A 36 -1.76 22.58 4.04
C SER A 36 -2.73 22.46 2.86
N ALA A 37 -2.63 23.41 1.93
CA ALA A 37 -3.32 23.39 0.64
C ALA A 37 -2.56 22.60 -0.45
N ILE A 38 -1.41 22.02 -0.11
CA ILE A 38 -0.61 21.24 -1.05
C ILE A 38 -1.22 19.84 -1.14
N THR A 39 -1.51 19.40 -2.36
CA THR A 39 -2.07 18.09 -2.67
C THR A 39 -1.23 17.45 -3.75
N ILE A 40 -1.02 16.15 -3.67
CA ILE A 40 -0.30 15.39 -4.69
C ILE A 40 -1.31 14.88 -5.72
N ASN A 41 -1.01 15.06 -7.01
CA ASN A 41 -1.82 14.52 -8.09
C ASN A 41 -1.48 13.03 -8.32
N TYR A 42 -2.52 12.21 -8.42
CA TYR A 42 -2.45 10.76 -8.67
C TYR A 42 -3.31 10.35 -9.88
N ASP A 43 -3.66 11.26 -10.79
CA ASP A 43 -4.53 10.99 -11.95
C ASP A 43 -3.94 9.91 -12.87
N ASP A 44 -2.61 9.86 -12.95
CA ASP A 44 -1.87 8.82 -13.67
C ASP A 44 -2.08 7.44 -13.06
N LEU A 45 -1.95 7.35 -11.74
CA LEU A 45 -2.16 6.12 -10.99
C LEU A 45 -3.64 5.71 -10.98
N ASP A 46 -4.57 6.64 -10.79
CA ASP A 46 -6.01 6.41 -10.88
C ASP A 46 -6.41 5.81 -12.22
N TYR A 47 -5.84 6.34 -13.30
CA TYR A 47 -6.13 5.84 -14.63
C TYR A 47 -5.67 4.39 -14.82
N VAL A 48 -4.46 4.07 -14.38
CA VAL A 48 -3.93 2.70 -14.47
C VAL A 48 -4.70 1.75 -13.55
N LEU A 49 -4.95 2.13 -12.29
CA LEU A 49 -5.68 1.30 -11.34
C LEU A 49 -7.13 1.05 -11.77
N ASN A 50 -7.81 2.07 -12.31
CA ASN A 50 -9.18 1.91 -12.77
C ASN A 50 -9.29 0.92 -13.94
N ALA A 51 -8.31 0.91 -14.83
CA ALA A 51 -8.24 -0.04 -15.94
C ALA A 51 -7.80 -1.45 -15.50
N ALA A 52 -6.85 -1.54 -14.57
CA ALA A 52 -6.23 -2.81 -14.19
C ALA A 52 -6.96 -3.56 -13.06
N VAL A 53 -7.79 -2.89 -12.26
CA VAL A 53 -8.42 -3.49 -11.07
C VAL A 53 -9.85 -3.90 -11.34
N LEU A 54 -10.16 -5.18 -11.12
CA LEU A 54 -11.51 -5.73 -11.09
C LEU A 54 -12.02 -5.77 -9.65
N MET A 55 -13.20 -5.19 -9.40
CA MET A 55 -13.82 -5.23 -8.07
C MET A 55 -14.59 -6.54 -7.86
N SER A 56 -14.45 -7.16 -6.68
CA SER A 56 -15.18 -8.40 -6.32
C SER A 56 -16.65 -8.19 -5.95
N GLY A 57 -17.12 -6.94 -5.91
CA GLY A 57 -18.45 -6.59 -5.41
C GLY A 57 -18.50 -6.50 -3.87
N PRO A 58 -19.71 -6.42 -3.28
CA PRO A 58 -19.87 -6.29 -1.83
C PRO A 58 -19.32 -7.50 -1.06
N PRO A 59 -18.83 -7.30 0.18
CA PRO A 59 -18.32 -8.39 1.01
C PRO A 59 -19.35 -9.52 1.15
N SER A 60 -18.91 -10.76 0.99
CA SER A 60 -19.76 -11.95 1.05
C SER A 60 -19.03 -13.12 1.69
N ARG A 61 -19.78 -13.93 2.43
CA ARG A 61 -19.32 -15.22 2.99
C ARG A 61 -19.65 -16.41 2.10
N LYS A 62 -20.24 -16.17 0.93
CA LYS A 62 -20.66 -17.23 -0.01
C LYS A 62 -19.46 -18.00 -0.54
N LYS A 63 -19.47 -19.31 -0.33
CA LYS A 63 -18.44 -20.23 -0.83
C LYS A 63 -18.54 -20.36 -2.36
N SER A 64 -17.39 -20.45 -3.02
CA SER A 64 -17.31 -20.76 -4.44
C SER A 64 -17.70 -22.22 -4.71
N LYS A 65 -18.14 -22.50 -5.95
CA LYS A 65 -18.31 -23.88 -6.40
C LYS A 65 -16.93 -24.54 -6.50
N SER A 66 -16.85 -25.81 -6.12
CA SER A 66 -15.63 -26.59 -6.32
C SER A 66 -15.33 -26.73 -7.82
N SER A 67 -14.04 -26.80 -8.17
CA SER A 67 -13.63 -27.11 -9.53
C SER A 67 -14.05 -28.53 -9.91
N SER A 68 -14.66 -28.68 -11.08
CA SER A 68 -14.91 -29.96 -11.74
C SER A 68 -13.92 -30.16 -12.89
N SER A 69 -13.52 -31.40 -13.15
CA SER A 69 -12.72 -31.75 -14.32
C SER A 69 -13.59 -31.70 -15.59
N THR A 70 -13.13 -31.01 -16.63
CA THR A 70 -13.87 -30.82 -17.89
C THR A 70 -13.82 -32.05 -18.81
N VAL A 71 -12.79 -32.88 -18.69
CA VAL A 71 -12.56 -34.07 -19.55
C VAL A 71 -12.31 -35.28 -18.64
N SER A 72 -12.33 -36.51 -19.18
CA SER A 72 -12.05 -37.82 -18.54
C SER A 72 -10.70 -37.95 -17.79
N THR A 73 -10.11 -36.84 -17.36
CA THR A 73 -8.92 -36.72 -16.54
C THR A 73 -9.32 -36.29 -15.12
N ARG A 74 -8.69 -36.85 -14.08
CA ARG A 74 -8.88 -36.42 -12.68
C ARG A 74 -8.16 -35.11 -12.31
N LEU A 75 -7.55 -34.43 -13.29
CA LEU A 75 -6.82 -33.19 -13.07
C LEU A 75 -7.79 -32.02 -12.92
N LYS A 76 -7.59 -31.22 -11.86
CA LYS A 76 -8.37 -30.02 -11.58
C LYS A 76 -7.49 -28.95 -10.95
N ASN A 77 -7.86 -27.69 -11.11
CA ASN A 77 -7.24 -26.61 -10.35
C ASN A 77 -7.73 -26.65 -8.90
N ASN A 78 -6.79 -26.68 -7.96
CA ASN A 78 -7.10 -26.52 -6.55
C ASN A 78 -7.05 -25.03 -6.18
N PHE A 79 -8.03 -24.58 -5.42
CA PHE A 79 -8.15 -23.24 -4.86
C PHE A 79 -9.04 -23.29 -3.61
N ASN A 80 -8.89 -22.31 -2.72
CA ASN A 80 -9.69 -22.25 -1.49
C ASN A 80 -11.09 -21.72 -1.81
N THR A 81 -12.11 -22.58 -1.66
CA THR A 81 -13.50 -22.23 -1.99
C THR A 81 -14.10 -21.19 -1.04
N LEU A 82 -13.51 -20.97 0.14
CA LEU A 82 -13.98 -19.96 1.10
C LEU A 82 -13.59 -18.54 0.68
N THR A 83 -12.38 -18.39 0.13
CA THR A 83 -11.70 -17.09 -0.07
C THR A 83 -11.57 -16.69 -1.54
N THR A 84 -11.57 -17.63 -2.48
CA THR A 84 -11.23 -17.39 -3.90
C THR A 84 -12.10 -16.35 -4.62
N ASN A 85 -13.32 -16.06 -4.14
CA ASN A 85 -14.22 -15.08 -4.75
C ASN A 85 -14.20 -13.72 -4.02
N ALA A 86 -13.42 -13.59 -2.95
CA ALA A 86 -13.32 -12.38 -2.15
C ALA A 86 -12.12 -11.52 -2.56
N GLY A 87 -12.25 -10.21 -2.32
CA GLY A 87 -11.21 -9.22 -2.57
C GLY A 87 -11.06 -8.85 -4.04
N ASN A 88 -10.56 -7.65 -4.30
CA ASN A 88 -10.36 -7.18 -5.67
C ASN A 88 -9.25 -7.99 -6.37
N ARG A 89 -9.25 -7.94 -7.71
CA ARG A 89 -8.27 -8.60 -8.56
C ARG A 89 -7.58 -7.59 -9.45
N LEU A 90 -6.38 -7.93 -9.89
CA LEU A 90 -5.58 -7.13 -10.80
C LEU A 90 -5.18 -7.98 -12.01
N PHE A 91 -5.33 -7.43 -13.22
CA PHE A 91 -5.00 -8.12 -14.47
C PHE A 91 -3.46 -8.22 -14.69
N PHE A 92 -2.77 -8.98 -13.85
CA PHE A 92 -1.30 -9.15 -13.95
C PHE A 92 -0.86 -9.76 -15.30
N GLU A 93 -1.70 -10.58 -15.93
CA GLU A 93 -1.43 -11.11 -17.27
C GLU A 93 -1.29 -10.00 -18.33
N GLU A 94 -2.06 -8.92 -18.21
CA GLU A 94 -2.03 -7.80 -19.17
C GLU A 94 -0.74 -6.98 -19.05
N PHE A 95 -0.21 -6.82 -17.84
CA PHE A 95 1.13 -6.22 -17.63
C PHE A 95 2.24 -7.07 -18.26
N LYS A 96 2.08 -8.41 -18.26
CA LYS A 96 3.04 -9.31 -18.90
C LYS A 96 2.95 -9.28 -20.43
N LYS A 97 1.73 -9.19 -20.99
CA LYS A 97 1.52 -9.10 -22.45
C LYS A 97 1.95 -7.76 -23.03
N ASN A 98 1.76 -6.68 -22.27
CA ASN A 98 2.03 -5.31 -22.71
C ASN A 98 3.12 -4.67 -21.83
N PRO A 99 4.42 -4.83 -22.18
CA PRO A 99 5.53 -4.29 -21.40
C PRO A 99 5.46 -2.77 -21.19
N GLU A 100 4.80 -2.04 -22.09
CA GLU A 100 4.59 -0.59 -21.95
C GLU A 100 3.77 -0.26 -20.70
N MET A 101 2.76 -1.06 -20.37
CA MET A 101 1.92 -0.84 -19.19
C MET A 101 2.69 -1.12 -17.89
N ALA A 102 3.52 -2.17 -17.89
CA ALA A 102 4.43 -2.42 -16.79
C ALA A 102 5.43 -1.26 -16.63
N ALA A 103 5.98 -0.74 -17.74
CA ALA A 103 6.86 0.42 -17.72
C ALA A 103 6.16 1.70 -17.22
N VAL A 104 4.86 1.87 -17.48
CA VAL A 104 4.07 2.98 -16.92
C VAL A 104 4.03 2.89 -15.39
N ILE A 105 3.78 1.71 -14.80
CA ILE A 105 3.82 1.53 -13.34
C ILE A 105 5.20 1.86 -12.78
N SER A 106 6.29 1.39 -13.42
CA SER A 106 7.64 1.71 -12.98
C SER A 106 7.94 3.22 -13.10
N LYS A 107 7.42 3.92 -14.11
CA LYS A 107 7.54 5.38 -14.22
C LYS A 107 6.77 6.12 -13.12
N ILE A 108 5.54 5.67 -12.80
CA ILE A 108 4.74 6.22 -11.71
C ILE A 108 5.49 6.06 -10.38
N ARG A 109 6.07 4.88 -10.14
CA ARG A 109 6.93 4.60 -8.97
C ARG A 109 8.06 5.61 -8.85
N VAL A 110 8.88 5.78 -9.90
CA VAL A 110 10.01 6.72 -9.90
C VAL A 110 9.53 8.16 -9.67
N SER A 111 8.40 8.54 -10.25
CA SER A 111 7.80 9.86 -10.02
C SER A 111 7.35 10.06 -8.57
N LEU A 112 6.76 9.05 -7.92
CA LEU A 112 6.39 9.12 -6.50
C LEU A 112 7.62 9.16 -5.59
N GLU A 113 8.66 8.41 -5.93
CA GLU A 113 9.95 8.42 -5.22
C GLU A 113 10.63 9.81 -5.23
N ALA A 114 10.40 10.62 -6.27
CA ALA A 114 10.93 11.97 -6.38
C ALA A 114 10.18 13.02 -5.52
N VAL A 115 8.95 12.75 -5.09
CA VAL A 115 8.09 13.75 -4.40
C VAL A 115 8.77 14.39 -3.19
N PRO A 116 9.42 13.65 -2.27
CA PRO A 116 10.05 14.28 -1.10
C PRO A 116 11.23 15.19 -1.43
N SER A 117 11.80 15.10 -2.63
CA SER A 117 12.83 16.02 -3.12
C SER A 117 12.25 17.32 -3.70
N GLU A 118 10.97 17.30 -4.09
CA GLU A 118 10.24 18.47 -4.57
C GLU A 118 9.58 19.23 -3.42
N VAL A 119 8.98 18.50 -2.48
CA VAL A 119 8.25 19.07 -1.33
C VAL A 119 8.63 18.33 -0.05
N PRO A 120 9.13 19.04 0.98
CA PRO A 120 9.29 18.45 2.31
C PRO A 120 7.96 17.92 2.82
N LEU A 121 7.91 16.63 3.17
CA LEU A 121 6.67 15.96 3.56
C LEU A 121 5.99 16.60 4.79
N ASN A 122 6.74 17.26 5.67
CA ASN A 122 6.20 17.99 6.81
C ASN A 122 5.33 19.21 6.43
N GLN A 123 5.42 19.70 5.19
CA GLN A 123 4.54 20.73 4.64
C GLN A 123 3.20 20.18 4.18
N LEU A 124 3.03 18.86 4.12
CA LEU A 124 1.77 18.21 3.77
C LEU A 124 0.92 17.97 5.02
N SER A 125 -0.40 17.90 4.83
CA SER A 125 -1.32 17.50 5.89
C SER A 125 -1.12 16.03 6.28
N LYS A 126 -1.49 15.66 7.51
CA LYS A 126 -1.43 14.26 8.00
C LYS A 126 -1.98 13.26 7.00
N LYS A 127 -3.18 13.54 6.48
CA LYS A 127 -3.89 12.63 5.57
C LYS A 127 -3.18 12.53 4.22
N GLU A 128 -2.63 13.63 3.73
CA GLU A 128 -1.88 13.63 2.47
C GLU A 128 -0.57 12.83 2.59
N GLN A 129 0.10 12.91 3.74
CA GLN A 129 1.29 12.11 4.02
C GLN A 129 0.98 10.61 4.07
N ILE A 130 -0.08 10.21 4.79
CA ILE A 130 -0.49 8.79 4.83
C ILE A 130 -0.87 8.32 3.42
N ALA A 131 -1.65 9.10 2.68
CA ALA A 131 -2.04 8.78 1.31
C ALA A 131 -0.82 8.55 0.39
N PHE A 132 0.18 9.44 0.46
CA PHE A 132 1.43 9.30 -0.27
C PHE A 132 2.13 7.96 0.02
N TRP A 133 2.32 7.63 1.30
CA TRP A 133 3.01 6.40 1.69
C TRP A 133 2.25 5.13 1.27
N LEU A 134 0.92 5.13 1.39
CA LEU A 134 0.09 4.01 0.94
C LEU A 134 0.19 3.82 -0.58
N ASN A 135 0.13 4.91 -1.35
CA ASN A 135 0.22 4.83 -2.81
C ASN A 135 1.60 4.36 -3.27
N LEU A 136 2.68 4.92 -2.70
CA LEU A 136 4.05 4.49 -3.01
C LEU A 136 4.25 3.01 -2.68
N TYR A 137 3.81 2.56 -1.50
CA TYR A 137 3.85 1.16 -1.11
C TYR A 137 3.13 0.26 -2.11
N ASN A 138 1.89 0.60 -2.45
CA ASN A 138 1.05 -0.23 -3.33
C ASN A 138 1.62 -0.31 -4.76
N VAL A 139 2.13 0.81 -5.29
CA VAL A 139 2.77 0.84 -6.62
C VAL A 139 4.01 -0.04 -6.66
N VAL A 140 4.84 0.01 -5.61
CA VAL A 140 6.05 -0.84 -5.51
C VAL A 140 5.67 -2.32 -5.43
N VAL A 141 4.65 -2.67 -4.66
CA VAL A 141 4.16 -4.07 -4.59
C VAL A 141 3.70 -4.56 -5.97
N ILE A 142 2.93 -3.77 -6.72
CA ILE A 142 2.47 -4.13 -8.07
C ILE A 142 3.68 -4.31 -9.01
N ASP A 143 4.65 -3.40 -8.97
CA ASP A 143 5.88 -3.45 -9.78
C ASP A 143 6.71 -4.71 -9.48
N GLU A 144 6.84 -5.11 -8.22
CA GLU A 144 7.58 -6.33 -7.84
C GLU A 144 6.83 -7.62 -8.18
N ILE A 145 5.50 -7.67 -8.04
CA ILE A 145 4.70 -8.84 -8.44
C ILE A 145 4.79 -9.04 -9.96
N ASN A 146 4.77 -7.97 -10.75
CA ASN A 146 4.93 -8.03 -12.20
C ASN A 146 6.24 -8.75 -12.61
N LYS A 147 7.32 -8.61 -11.83
CA LYS A 147 8.63 -9.24 -12.11
C LYS A 147 8.63 -10.75 -11.88
N VAL A 148 7.78 -11.25 -10.98
CA VAL A 148 7.69 -12.68 -10.63
C VAL A 148 6.47 -13.38 -11.24
N TYR A 149 5.58 -12.63 -11.89
CA TYR A 149 4.40 -13.19 -12.56
C TYR A 149 4.80 -14.17 -13.68
N PRO A 150 4.18 -15.37 -13.81
CA PRO A 150 2.90 -15.82 -13.26
C PRO A 150 3.03 -16.74 -12.03
N LEU A 151 3.83 -16.35 -11.03
CA LEU A 151 3.91 -17.07 -9.76
C LEU A 151 2.54 -17.11 -9.06
N LYS A 152 2.04 -18.33 -8.77
CA LYS A 152 0.70 -18.53 -8.19
C LYS A 152 0.63 -18.24 -6.68
N SER A 153 1.63 -18.68 -5.92
CA SER A 153 1.69 -18.46 -4.46
C SER A 153 2.75 -17.41 -4.16
N LEU A 154 2.36 -16.36 -3.43
CA LEU A 154 3.26 -15.31 -2.98
C LEU A 154 3.80 -15.54 -1.56
N GLU A 155 3.61 -16.73 -0.99
CA GLU A 155 4.06 -17.05 0.37
C GLU A 155 5.57 -16.80 0.53
N ASP A 156 6.41 -17.53 -0.21
CA ASP A 156 7.87 -17.35 -0.16
C ASP A 156 8.31 -15.96 -0.61
N PHE A 157 7.58 -15.35 -1.56
CA PHE A 157 7.84 -13.99 -2.03
C PHE A 157 7.70 -12.95 -0.91
N VAL A 158 6.77 -13.17 0.03
CA VAL A 158 6.49 -12.27 1.16
C VAL A 158 7.26 -12.67 2.42
N THR A 159 7.29 -13.96 2.77
CA THR A 159 7.73 -14.45 4.09
C THR A 159 9.18 -14.89 4.15
N ALA A 160 9.87 -15.03 3.01
CA ALA A 160 11.29 -15.35 3.01
C ALA A 160 12.10 -14.29 3.78
N LYS A 161 13.26 -14.69 4.31
CA LYS A 161 14.18 -13.79 5.02
C LYS A 161 14.54 -12.55 4.18
N ASP A 162 14.78 -12.78 2.88
CA ASP A 162 15.00 -11.73 1.88
C ASP A 162 13.74 -11.52 1.01
N GLY A 163 12.55 -11.64 1.63
CA GLY A 163 11.27 -11.41 0.98
C GLY A 163 11.10 -9.97 0.54
N VAL A 164 10.15 -9.73 -0.38
CA VAL A 164 9.91 -8.42 -0.99
C VAL A 164 9.72 -7.31 0.05
N LEU A 165 9.12 -7.64 1.20
CA LEU A 165 8.79 -6.66 2.22
C LEU A 165 10.02 -6.06 2.91
N SER A 166 11.11 -6.83 3.01
CA SER A 166 12.36 -6.43 3.69
C SER A 166 13.41 -5.88 2.75
N LYS A 167 13.26 -6.08 1.43
CA LYS A 167 14.22 -5.57 0.43
C LYS A 167 14.16 -4.05 0.36
N LYS A 168 15.34 -3.42 0.30
CA LYS A 168 15.48 -1.97 0.05
C LYS A 168 15.20 -1.69 -1.42
N LEU A 169 13.93 -1.46 -1.73
CA LEU A 169 13.43 -1.29 -3.09
C LEU A 169 13.30 0.19 -3.47
N ILE A 170 13.03 1.04 -2.50
CA ILE A 170 12.55 2.41 -2.72
C ILE A 170 13.68 3.36 -2.42
N ASN A 171 13.93 4.33 -3.29
CA ASN A 171 14.87 5.41 -3.02
C ASN A 171 14.14 6.75 -3.02
N THR A 172 13.87 7.30 -1.84
CA THR A 172 13.07 8.51 -1.70
C THR A 172 13.72 9.48 -0.73
N GLY A 173 13.87 10.74 -1.12
CA GLY A 173 14.58 11.76 -0.33
C GLY A 173 16.02 11.39 0.03
N GLY A 174 16.70 10.60 -0.82
CA GLY A 174 18.08 10.14 -0.58
C GLY A 174 18.21 8.95 0.37
N MET A 175 17.10 8.36 0.82
CA MET A 175 17.10 7.19 1.69
C MET A 175 16.58 5.95 0.97
N GLN A 176 17.26 4.82 1.20
CA GLN A 176 16.82 3.52 0.74
C GLN A 176 15.87 2.88 1.76
N LEU A 177 14.64 2.63 1.33
CA LEU A 177 13.56 2.07 2.15
C LEU A 177 13.08 0.74 1.58
N SER A 178 12.66 -0.14 2.49
CA SER A 178 11.83 -1.30 2.21
C SER A 178 10.36 -0.99 2.44
N LEU A 179 9.50 -1.91 2.02
CA LEU A 179 8.06 -1.83 2.31
C LEU A 179 7.79 -1.91 3.82
N ASN A 180 8.56 -2.72 4.56
CA ASN A 180 8.52 -2.78 6.02
C ASN A 180 8.97 -1.47 6.67
N ASP A 181 9.97 -0.79 6.11
CA ASP A 181 10.39 0.53 6.61
C ASP A 181 9.28 1.57 6.43
N ILE A 182 8.55 1.55 5.31
CA ILE A 182 7.39 2.44 5.14
C ILE A 182 6.31 2.11 6.17
N GLN A 183 5.95 0.83 6.30
CA GLN A 183 4.87 0.42 7.18
C GLN A 183 5.18 0.67 8.67
N TYR A 184 6.30 0.14 9.16
CA TYR A 184 6.62 0.18 10.59
C TYR A 184 7.50 1.39 10.96
N GLY A 185 8.43 1.77 10.09
CA GLY A 185 9.36 2.88 10.35
C GLY A 185 8.80 4.25 10.06
N VAL A 186 7.88 4.37 9.10
CA VAL A 186 7.23 5.65 8.80
C VAL A 186 5.82 5.68 9.37
N LEU A 187 4.92 4.82 8.88
CA LEU A 187 3.50 4.89 9.21
C LEU A 187 3.23 4.57 10.69
N LYS A 188 3.72 3.44 11.21
CA LYS A 188 3.48 3.08 12.62
C LYS A 188 4.18 4.04 13.59
N GLN A 189 5.41 4.45 13.29
CA GLN A 189 6.15 5.37 14.16
C GLN A 189 5.50 6.76 14.22
N LYS A 190 5.04 7.30 13.09
CA LYS A 190 4.38 8.62 13.06
C LYS A 190 2.93 8.59 13.50
N TYR A 191 2.22 7.50 13.19
CA TYR A 191 0.78 7.38 13.36
C TYR A 191 0.41 6.08 14.08
N PRO A 192 0.86 5.90 15.34
CA PRO A 192 0.69 4.64 16.07
C PRO A 192 -0.79 4.28 16.27
N ASP A 193 -1.67 5.27 16.36
CA ASP A 193 -3.11 5.10 16.60
C ASP A 193 -3.92 4.88 15.30
N GLU A 194 -3.33 5.08 14.13
CA GLU A 194 -4.01 4.94 12.84
C GLU A 194 -3.99 3.48 12.37
N VAL A 195 -4.63 2.58 13.11
CA VAL A 195 -4.65 1.13 12.80
C VAL A 195 -5.19 0.85 11.40
N LEU A 196 -6.11 1.68 10.90
CA LEU A 196 -6.74 1.50 9.60
C LEU A 196 -5.76 1.51 8.41
N VAL A 197 -4.56 2.07 8.57
CA VAL A 197 -3.55 2.07 7.49
C VAL A 197 -3.19 0.67 7.02
N ILE A 198 -3.28 -0.36 7.88
CA ILE A 198 -2.99 -1.75 7.49
C ILE A 198 -3.92 -2.21 6.35
N TYR A 199 -5.16 -1.70 6.26
CA TYR A 199 -6.10 -2.02 5.19
C TYR A 199 -5.82 -1.28 3.88
N GLY A 200 -4.91 -0.30 3.90
CA GLY A 200 -4.41 0.41 2.72
C GLY A 200 -3.14 -0.16 2.11
N LEU A 201 -2.48 -1.08 2.82
CA LEU A 201 -1.22 -1.71 2.40
C LEU A 201 -1.50 -3.04 1.69
N TYR A 202 -1.63 -2.98 0.37
CA TYR A 202 -1.91 -4.15 -0.47
C TYR A 202 -0.68 -5.05 -0.60
N GLN A 203 -0.81 -6.36 -0.35
CA GLN A 203 0.32 -7.30 -0.39
C GLN A 203 0.30 -8.29 -1.56
N GLY A 204 -0.67 -8.18 -2.48
CA GLY A 204 -0.69 -9.01 -3.69
C GLY A 204 -1.46 -10.33 -3.62
N TYR A 205 -1.76 -10.85 -2.43
CA TYR A 205 -2.41 -12.15 -2.24
C TYR A 205 -3.80 -12.06 -1.60
N ILE A 206 -4.64 -13.08 -1.83
CA ILE A 206 -6.07 -13.08 -1.47
C ILE A 206 -6.29 -12.85 0.04
N GLY A 207 -5.45 -13.44 0.89
CA GLY A 207 -5.48 -13.27 2.35
C GLY A 207 -5.04 -11.90 2.88
N SER A 208 -4.77 -10.91 2.02
CA SER A 208 -4.43 -9.53 2.40
C SER A 208 -5.52 -8.53 1.96
N PRO A 209 -5.58 -7.30 2.50
CA PRO A 209 -6.55 -6.27 2.09
C PRO A 209 -6.53 -5.98 0.58
N SER A 210 -7.68 -5.55 0.05
CA SER A 210 -7.85 -5.31 -1.40
C SER A 210 -7.13 -4.07 -1.92
N ILE A 211 -6.53 -4.17 -3.11
CA ILE A 211 -6.17 -2.98 -3.91
C ILE A 211 -7.42 -2.22 -4.36
N ARG A 212 -7.33 -0.90 -4.52
CA ARG A 212 -8.44 -0.03 -4.94
C ARG A 212 -8.30 0.38 -6.41
N LYS A 213 -9.41 0.80 -7.01
CA LYS A 213 -9.45 1.40 -8.36
C LYS A 213 -8.90 2.82 -8.41
N TYR A 214 -8.82 3.48 -7.27
CA TYR A 214 -8.37 4.85 -7.13
C TYR A 214 -7.34 4.93 -6.01
N ALA A 215 -6.31 5.74 -6.23
CA ALA A 215 -5.29 6.10 -5.28
C ALA A 215 -5.88 6.79 -4.04
N TYR A 216 -5.14 6.70 -2.95
CA TYR A 216 -5.46 7.45 -1.75
C TYR A 216 -5.12 8.92 -1.95
N THR A 217 -5.97 9.81 -1.44
CA THR A 217 -5.72 11.24 -1.37
C THR A 217 -6.11 11.73 0.03
N GLY A 218 -5.61 12.88 0.46
CA GLY A 218 -5.99 13.45 1.76
C GLY A 218 -7.51 13.62 1.92
N ALA A 219 -8.22 13.87 0.81
CA ALA A 219 -9.67 14.02 0.79
C ALA A 219 -10.43 12.68 0.93
N ASN A 220 -9.91 11.59 0.35
CA ASN A 220 -10.62 10.30 0.31
C ASN A 220 -10.12 9.27 1.35
N LEU A 221 -9.00 9.56 2.04
CA LEU A 221 -8.24 8.59 2.84
C LEU A 221 -9.11 7.81 3.83
N ASN A 222 -9.75 8.50 4.78
CA ASN A 222 -10.47 7.84 5.87
C ASN A 222 -11.60 6.95 5.35
N ARG A 223 -12.41 7.46 4.41
CA ARG A 223 -13.49 6.70 3.79
C ARG A 223 -12.95 5.47 3.05
N SER A 224 -11.83 5.62 2.36
CA SER A 224 -11.20 4.56 1.59
C SER A 224 -10.64 3.45 2.48
N LEU A 225 -10.00 3.80 3.60
CA LEU A 225 -9.49 2.83 4.56
C LEU A 225 -10.62 2.10 5.30
N GLN A 226 -11.65 2.82 5.75
CA GLN A 226 -12.83 2.20 6.38
C GLN A 226 -13.56 1.24 5.43
N PHE A 227 -13.69 1.62 4.16
CA PHE A 227 -14.26 0.73 3.15
C PHE A 227 -13.44 -0.56 2.99
N ASN A 228 -12.11 -0.45 2.89
CA ASN A 228 -11.24 -1.63 2.78
C ASN A 228 -11.28 -2.49 4.05
N ALA A 229 -11.35 -1.87 5.24
CA ALA A 229 -11.50 -2.59 6.51
C ALA A 229 -12.81 -3.38 6.54
N ASN A 230 -13.94 -2.74 6.20
CA ASN A 230 -15.24 -3.40 6.16
C ASN A 230 -15.29 -4.54 5.13
N ASP A 231 -14.74 -4.33 3.92
CA ASP A 231 -14.64 -5.36 2.89
C ASP A 231 -13.80 -6.56 3.35
N PHE A 232 -12.62 -6.31 3.92
CA PHE A 232 -11.73 -7.37 4.36
C PHE A 232 -12.33 -8.15 5.53
N ILE A 233 -12.74 -7.46 6.60
CA ILE A 233 -13.25 -8.08 7.83
C ILE A 233 -14.48 -8.94 7.56
N ASN A 234 -15.40 -8.48 6.71
CA ASN A 234 -16.68 -9.17 6.47
C ASN A 234 -16.63 -10.16 5.30
N THR A 235 -15.44 -10.65 4.97
CA THR A 235 -15.23 -11.76 4.02
C THR A 235 -14.50 -12.90 4.70
N ASN A 236 -14.64 -14.12 4.16
CA ASN A 236 -13.99 -15.32 4.72
C ASN A 236 -12.45 -15.28 4.69
N ARG A 237 -11.85 -14.28 4.01
CA ARG A 237 -10.41 -14.04 4.02
C ARG A 237 -9.95 -13.17 5.19
N GLY A 238 -10.84 -12.38 5.80
CA GLY A 238 -10.53 -11.54 6.95
C GLY A 238 -10.95 -12.18 8.26
N THR A 239 -12.19 -12.67 8.35
CA THR A 239 -12.72 -13.35 9.53
C THR A 239 -13.62 -14.52 9.15
N TYR A 240 -13.73 -15.51 10.03
CA TYR A 240 -14.66 -16.63 9.87
C TYR A 240 -15.10 -17.15 11.25
N PRO A 241 -16.37 -16.95 11.64
CA PRO A 241 -16.93 -17.56 12.84
C PRO A 241 -17.02 -19.10 12.69
N ASP A 242 -16.47 -19.84 13.65
CA ASP A 242 -16.41 -21.31 13.64
C ASP A 242 -16.75 -21.88 15.03
N GLY A 243 -18.04 -21.80 15.39
CA GLY A 243 -18.53 -22.26 16.69
C GLY A 243 -17.94 -21.45 17.85
N LYS A 244 -17.10 -22.07 18.68
CA LYS A 244 -16.44 -21.41 19.84
C LYS A 244 -15.12 -20.72 19.47
N THR A 245 -14.68 -20.86 18.23
CA THR A 245 -13.45 -20.26 17.73
C THR A 245 -13.80 -19.19 16.70
N PHE A 246 -13.23 -18.01 16.87
CA PHE A 246 -13.33 -16.94 15.88
C PHE A 246 -12.02 -16.90 15.10
N ARG A 247 -12.06 -17.35 13.84
CA ARG A 247 -10.87 -17.40 13.00
C ARG A 247 -10.67 -16.05 12.34
N VAL A 248 -9.42 -15.61 12.28
CA VAL A 248 -9.03 -14.35 11.64
C VAL A 248 -7.88 -14.59 10.66
N ALA A 249 -7.68 -13.65 9.75
CA ALA A 249 -6.54 -13.66 8.84
C ALA A 249 -5.21 -13.76 9.56
N GLY A 250 -4.30 -14.61 9.07
CA GLY A 250 -2.89 -14.60 9.50
C GLY A 250 -2.23 -13.22 9.25
N PHE A 251 -2.84 -12.39 8.38
CA PHE A 251 -2.52 -10.98 8.21
C PHE A 251 -2.52 -10.20 9.53
N TYR A 252 -3.44 -10.45 10.45
CA TYR A 252 -3.46 -9.76 11.74
C TYR A 252 -2.24 -10.11 12.59
N GLN A 253 -1.84 -11.39 12.60
CA GLN A 253 -0.64 -11.83 13.33
C GLN A 253 0.63 -11.14 12.80
N ARG A 254 0.74 -10.95 11.47
CA ARG A 254 1.85 -10.21 10.84
C ARG A 254 1.82 -8.71 11.19
N ASN A 255 0.64 -8.17 11.51
CA ASN A 255 0.43 -6.78 11.92
C ASN A 255 0.26 -6.63 13.43
N ALA A 256 0.69 -7.60 14.24
CA ALA A 256 0.46 -7.61 15.70
C ALA A 256 1.06 -6.38 16.42
N SER A 257 2.07 -5.71 15.85
CA SER A 257 2.61 -4.46 16.41
C SER A 257 1.60 -3.30 16.43
N TYR A 258 0.50 -3.40 15.68
CA TYR A 258 -0.63 -2.46 15.76
C TYR A 258 -1.59 -2.76 16.92
N PHE A 259 -1.45 -3.92 17.58
CA PHE A 259 -2.33 -4.43 18.64
C PHE A 259 -1.49 -4.87 19.85
N PRO A 260 -1.06 -3.93 20.72
CA PRO A 260 -0.23 -4.23 21.89
C PRO A 260 -0.75 -5.38 22.77
N ASP A 261 -2.05 -5.42 23.05
CA ASP A 261 -2.74 -6.61 23.55
C ASP A 261 -3.49 -7.26 22.38
N PHE A 262 -2.81 -8.18 21.70
CA PHE A 262 -3.28 -8.72 20.43
C PHE A 262 -4.71 -9.25 20.47
N GLU A 263 -5.11 -9.98 21.52
CA GLU A 263 -6.46 -10.54 21.58
C GLU A 263 -7.50 -9.46 21.89
N THR A 264 -7.26 -8.64 22.91
CA THR A 264 -8.22 -7.61 23.34
C THR A 264 -8.39 -6.52 22.29
N ASP A 265 -7.28 -5.98 21.78
CA ASP A 265 -7.28 -4.86 20.84
C ASP A 265 -7.86 -5.30 19.48
N LEU A 266 -7.52 -6.51 19.02
CA LEU A 266 -8.08 -7.03 17.78
C LEU A 266 -9.59 -7.29 17.91
N ARG A 267 -10.07 -7.83 19.03
CA ARG A 267 -11.51 -8.00 19.26
C ARG A 267 -12.24 -6.66 19.22
N ASN A 268 -11.69 -5.63 19.86
CA ASN A 268 -12.28 -4.29 19.85
C ASN A 268 -12.28 -3.69 18.44
N HIS A 269 -11.17 -3.81 17.72
CA HIS A 269 -11.07 -3.38 16.32
C HIS A 269 -12.08 -4.11 15.42
N LEU A 270 -12.19 -5.43 15.53
CA LEU A 270 -13.14 -6.22 14.73
C LEU A 270 -14.59 -5.83 15.04
N ARG A 271 -14.92 -5.58 16.31
CA ARG A 271 -16.28 -5.19 16.73
C ARG A 271 -16.75 -3.89 16.05
N GLU A 272 -15.85 -2.96 15.75
CA GLU A 272 -16.18 -1.68 15.09
C GLU A 272 -16.62 -1.86 13.62
N TYR A 273 -16.11 -2.89 12.93
CA TYR A 273 -16.29 -3.05 11.49
C TYR A 273 -17.04 -4.33 11.07
N LEU A 274 -17.22 -5.28 11.99
CA LEU A 274 -18.04 -6.47 11.78
C LEU A 274 -19.49 -6.07 11.55
N ARG A 275 -20.21 -6.91 10.80
CA ARG A 275 -21.67 -6.78 10.69
C ARG A 275 -22.31 -7.02 12.04
N GLU A 276 -23.40 -6.31 12.30
CA GLU A 276 -24.11 -6.33 13.59
C GLU A 276 -24.55 -7.75 14.01
N ASP A 277 -24.92 -8.59 13.05
CA ASP A 277 -25.33 -9.98 13.29
C ASP A 277 -24.18 -10.91 13.70
N GLU A 278 -22.92 -10.49 13.49
CA GLU A 278 -21.73 -11.29 13.75
C GLU A 278 -20.98 -10.85 15.01
N ILE A 279 -21.29 -9.67 15.56
CA ILE A 279 -20.74 -9.20 16.83
C ILE A 279 -21.00 -10.20 17.97
N PRO A 280 -22.21 -10.77 18.14
CA PRO A 280 -22.44 -11.79 19.17
C PRO A 280 -21.56 -13.03 18.99
N LEU A 281 -21.29 -13.43 17.74
CA LEU A 281 -20.43 -14.58 17.45
C LEU A 281 -18.98 -14.32 17.86
N LEU A 282 -18.50 -13.07 17.72
CA LEU A 282 -17.19 -12.65 18.22
C LEU A 282 -17.16 -12.66 19.75
N ASP A 283 -18.19 -12.11 20.39
CA ASP A 283 -18.26 -11.97 21.86
C ASP A 283 -18.38 -13.33 22.56
N GLU A 284 -19.12 -14.28 21.98
CA GLU A 284 -19.28 -15.64 22.51
C GLU A 284 -18.06 -16.54 22.25
N ALA A 285 -17.22 -16.19 21.26
CA ALA A 285 -16.06 -16.98 20.92
C ALA A 285 -15.02 -16.97 22.04
N LYS A 286 -14.63 -18.17 22.48
CA LYS A 286 -13.67 -18.37 23.58
C LYS A 286 -12.23 -18.09 23.18
N THR A 287 -11.93 -18.23 21.90
CA THR A 287 -10.57 -18.16 21.37
C THR A 287 -10.59 -17.46 20.02
N LEU A 288 -9.61 -16.59 19.82
CA LEU A 288 -9.31 -15.96 18.54
C LEU A 288 -8.09 -16.66 17.95
N VAL A 289 -8.21 -17.18 16.72
CA VAL A 289 -7.13 -17.93 16.05
C VAL A 289 -6.81 -17.31 14.71
N ALA A 290 -5.57 -16.89 14.50
CA ALA A 290 -5.09 -16.27 13.26
C ALA A 290 -4.52 -17.32 12.30
N ASP A 291 -5.39 -18.05 11.60
CA ASP A 291 -5.00 -19.15 10.70
C ASP A 291 -5.68 -19.15 9.32
N ILE A 292 -6.35 -18.05 8.97
CA ILE A 292 -6.84 -17.86 7.60
C ILE A 292 -5.69 -17.28 6.76
N ASP A 293 -4.99 -18.15 6.03
CA ASP A 293 -3.98 -17.77 5.06
C ASP A 293 -4.34 -18.25 3.64
N ASP A 294 -4.34 -17.32 2.69
CA ASP A 294 -4.48 -17.60 1.26
C ASP A 294 -3.48 -16.78 0.47
N TRP A 295 -2.29 -17.35 0.28
CA TRP A 295 -1.17 -16.73 -0.42
C TRP A 295 -1.31 -16.72 -1.94
N THR A 296 -2.46 -17.15 -2.48
CA THR A 296 -2.71 -17.10 -3.91
C THR A 296 -2.67 -15.65 -4.39
N VAL A 297 -1.91 -15.37 -5.45
CA VAL A 297 -1.86 -14.04 -6.08
C VAL A 297 -3.27 -13.58 -6.49
N THR A 298 -3.55 -12.29 -6.34
CA THR A 298 -4.84 -11.66 -6.65
C THR A 298 -5.01 -11.39 -8.14
N ASP A 299 -4.82 -12.44 -8.94
CA ASP A 299 -4.97 -12.46 -10.38
C ASP A 299 -6.32 -13.10 -10.79
N ILE A 300 -6.79 -12.81 -11.99
CA ILE A 300 -8.05 -13.33 -12.54
C ILE A 300 -7.76 -14.57 -13.39
N TYR A 301 -6.74 -14.50 -14.24
CA TYR A 301 -6.38 -15.56 -15.18
C TYR A 301 -4.89 -15.48 -15.51
N GLY A 302 -4.27 -16.64 -15.77
CA GLY A 302 -2.85 -16.77 -16.14
C GLY A 302 -1.99 -17.53 -15.13
N THR A 303 -2.36 -17.53 -13.84
CA THR A 303 -1.73 -18.37 -12.80
C THR A 303 -2.39 -19.75 -12.62
N SER A 304 -3.57 -19.94 -13.22
CA SER A 304 -4.30 -21.20 -13.21
C SER A 304 -3.86 -22.09 -14.39
N ARG A 305 -3.76 -23.41 -14.17
CA ARG A 305 -3.36 -24.35 -15.22
C ARG A 305 -4.57 -24.74 -16.06
N ASN A 306 -4.43 -24.71 -17.38
CA ASN A 306 -5.44 -25.25 -18.28
C ASN A 306 -5.24 -26.77 -18.40
N TYR A 307 -6.13 -27.53 -17.76
CA TYR A 307 -6.17 -28.99 -17.89
C TYR A 307 -7.18 -29.40 -18.97
N GLY A 308 -6.71 -30.09 -20.00
CA GLY A 308 -7.60 -30.69 -21.02
C GLY A 308 -7.94 -29.79 -22.21
N GLY A 309 -7.03 -28.91 -22.62
CA GLY A 309 -7.08 -28.24 -23.92
C GLY A 309 -6.08 -28.85 -24.89
N GLY A 310 -6.37 -30.05 -25.39
CA GLY A 310 -5.79 -30.41 -26.69
C GLY A 310 -6.47 -29.52 -27.71
N ALA A 311 -5.76 -28.54 -28.27
CA ALA A 311 -6.22 -27.96 -29.53
C ALA A 311 -6.39 -29.15 -30.47
N ALA A 312 -7.62 -29.48 -30.82
CA ALA A 312 -7.88 -30.49 -31.82
C ALA A 312 -7.27 -29.92 -33.11
N THR A 313 -6.11 -30.42 -33.52
CA THR A 313 -5.39 -29.98 -34.72
C THR A 313 -6.04 -30.53 -36.00
N ASN A 314 -7.35 -30.79 -35.96
CA ASN A 314 -8.11 -31.41 -37.03
C ASN A 314 -9.23 -30.44 -37.42
N ASP A 315 -9.29 -30.08 -38.71
CA ASP A 315 -10.14 -29.03 -39.28
C ASP A 315 -11.63 -29.16 -38.91
N ALA A 316 -12.12 -30.39 -38.70
CA ALA A 316 -13.49 -30.66 -38.30
C ALA A 316 -13.84 -30.16 -36.88
N ALA A 317 -12.87 -30.12 -35.97
CA ALA A 317 -13.08 -29.62 -34.61
C ALA A 317 -13.00 -28.08 -34.54
N LEU A 318 -12.27 -27.45 -35.46
CA LEU A 318 -12.20 -26.00 -35.62
C LEU A 318 -13.56 -25.43 -36.03
N LEU A 319 -14.26 -26.09 -36.97
CA LEU A 319 -15.60 -25.71 -37.42
C LEU A 319 -16.68 -25.82 -36.32
N GLY A 320 -16.55 -26.77 -35.40
CA GLY A 320 -17.47 -26.89 -34.25
C GLY A 320 -17.29 -25.78 -33.21
N ALA A 321 -16.05 -25.31 -33.00
CA ALA A 321 -15.72 -24.24 -32.05
C ALA A 321 -16.26 -22.86 -32.48
N PHE A 322 -16.44 -22.63 -33.79
CA PHE A 322 -17.08 -21.40 -34.30
C PHE A 322 -18.62 -21.41 -34.19
N SER A 323 -19.26 -22.59 -34.12
CA SER A 323 -20.73 -22.70 -34.03
C SER A 323 -21.28 -22.49 -32.61
N GLN A 324 -20.46 -22.65 -31.57
CA GLN A 324 -20.84 -22.37 -30.20
C GLN A 324 -20.38 -20.95 -29.86
N GLY A 325 -21.26 -19.98 -30.13
CA GLY A 325 -21.02 -18.55 -29.98
C GLY A 325 -20.60 -18.11 -28.58
N GLY A 326 -19.32 -18.22 -28.27
CA GLY A 326 -18.64 -17.48 -27.23
C GLY A 326 -18.02 -16.24 -27.85
N THR A 327 -18.67 -15.10 -27.71
CA THR A 327 -18.00 -13.80 -27.86
C THR A 327 -16.77 -13.80 -26.95
N MET A 328 -15.58 -13.62 -27.54
CA MET A 328 -14.40 -13.30 -26.75
C MET A 328 -14.64 -11.94 -26.08
N VAL A 329 -14.97 -11.97 -24.79
CA VAL A 329 -14.92 -10.79 -23.93
C VAL A 329 -13.45 -10.46 -23.77
N GLY A 330 -12.98 -9.38 -24.41
CA GLY A 330 -11.62 -8.87 -24.24
C GLY A 330 -11.07 -8.06 -25.41
N SER A 331 -11.57 -8.22 -26.64
CA SER A 331 -10.97 -7.53 -27.79
C SER A 331 -11.22 -6.01 -27.79
N GLU A 332 -12.37 -5.55 -27.30
CA GLU A 332 -12.68 -4.11 -27.21
C GLU A 332 -12.00 -3.41 -26.02
N GLU A 333 -11.80 -4.10 -24.90
CA GLU A 333 -11.07 -3.55 -23.74
C GLU A 333 -9.56 -3.45 -24.00
N VAL A 334 -8.97 -4.41 -24.73
CA VAL A 334 -7.55 -4.41 -25.09
C VAL A 334 -7.22 -3.25 -26.05
N THR A 335 -8.10 -2.92 -27.00
CA THR A 335 -7.91 -1.75 -27.87
C THR A 335 -8.00 -0.43 -27.13
N ASN A 336 -8.81 -0.34 -26.07
CA ASN A 336 -8.81 0.82 -25.20
C ASN A 336 -7.50 0.91 -24.40
N LEU A 337 -6.89 -0.22 -24.04
CA LEU A 337 -5.73 -0.30 -23.15
C LEU A 337 -4.40 0.15 -23.78
N GLU A 338 -4.22 -0.04 -25.09
CA GLU A 338 -3.06 0.50 -25.83
C GLU A 338 -3.17 2.03 -26.03
N LEU A 339 -4.39 2.51 -26.34
CA LEU A 339 -4.72 3.93 -26.31
C LEU A 339 -4.55 4.53 -24.89
N MET A 340 -4.76 3.72 -23.86
CA MET A 340 -4.56 4.08 -22.46
C MET A 340 -3.08 4.28 -22.13
N ALA A 341 -2.18 3.39 -22.55
CA ALA A 341 -0.74 3.53 -22.31
C ALA A 341 -0.19 4.84 -22.89
N SER A 342 -0.56 5.17 -24.13
CA SER A 342 -0.18 6.44 -24.78
C SER A 342 -0.80 7.67 -24.10
N THR A 343 -2.05 7.59 -23.64
CA THR A 343 -2.72 8.68 -22.92
C THR A 343 -2.14 8.93 -21.52
N VAL A 344 -1.80 7.86 -20.78
CA VAL A 344 -1.07 7.98 -19.51
C VAL A 344 0.29 8.59 -19.76
N GLN A 345 1.03 8.13 -20.78
CA GLN A 345 2.35 8.69 -21.08
C GLN A 345 2.29 10.19 -21.41
N ALA A 346 1.23 10.66 -22.05
CA ALA A 346 1.00 12.09 -22.29
C ALA A 346 0.64 12.87 -21.00
N LYS A 347 -0.09 12.25 -20.06
CA LYS A 347 -0.54 12.88 -18.80
C LYS A 347 0.45 12.77 -17.63
N SER A 348 1.17 11.65 -17.51
CA SER A 348 2.00 11.30 -16.34
C SER A 348 3.41 11.85 -16.38
N VAL A 349 3.87 12.36 -17.52
CA VAL A 349 5.26 12.82 -17.70
C VAL A 349 5.36 14.31 -18.04
N THR A 350 4.25 14.96 -18.43
CA THR A 350 4.32 16.32 -19.00
C THR A 350 4.04 17.45 -17.99
N TYR A 351 3.36 17.19 -16.86
CA TYR A 351 2.88 18.27 -15.96
C TYR A 351 3.35 18.23 -14.49
N GLY A 352 4.10 17.21 -14.06
CA GLY A 352 4.49 17.07 -12.64
C GLY A 352 3.31 16.72 -11.72
N ARG A 353 3.58 16.29 -10.48
CA ARG A 353 2.52 15.88 -9.52
C ARG A 353 1.82 17.05 -8.82
N PHE A 354 2.16 18.28 -9.18
CA PHE A 354 1.65 19.51 -8.57
C PHE A 354 1.09 20.44 -9.64
N SER A 355 0.01 21.15 -9.34
CA SER A 355 -0.54 22.15 -10.26
C SER A 355 0.44 23.31 -10.51
N ALA A 356 0.28 24.07 -11.61
CA ALA A 356 1.15 25.20 -11.91
C ALA A 356 1.24 26.23 -10.75
N ASP A 357 0.09 26.54 -10.14
CA ASP A 357 0.02 27.43 -8.97
C ASP A 357 0.70 26.82 -7.75
N GLN A 358 0.54 25.50 -7.52
CA GLN A 358 1.25 24.79 -6.47
C GLN A 358 2.76 24.78 -6.71
N VAL A 359 3.22 24.59 -7.94
CA VAL A 359 4.64 24.64 -8.29
C VAL A 359 5.23 26.01 -8.00
N GLN A 360 4.53 27.11 -8.31
CA GLN A 360 4.98 28.45 -7.96
C GLN A 360 5.08 28.62 -6.44
N LYS A 361 4.05 28.20 -5.70
CA LYS A 361 4.06 28.24 -4.23
C LYS A 361 5.17 27.39 -3.62
N LEU A 362 5.42 26.20 -4.17
CA LEU A 362 6.49 25.30 -3.74
C LEU A 362 7.87 25.88 -4.00
N LYS A 363 8.07 26.57 -5.15
CA LYS A 363 9.31 27.32 -5.42
C LYS A 363 9.54 28.43 -4.39
N GLU A 364 8.51 29.19 -4.05
CA GLU A 364 8.59 30.23 -3.01
C GLU A 364 8.88 29.64 -1.63
N LEU A 365 8.22 28.54 -1.25
CA LEU A 365 8.46 27.84 0.01
C LEU A 365 9.87 27.25 0.09
N LYS A 366 10.36 26.68 -1.02
CA LYS A 366 11.73 26.16 -1.12
C LYS A 366 12.76 27.29 -0.99
N LEU A 367 12.57 28.41 -1.69
CA LEU A 367 13.42 29.59 -1.57
C LEU A 367 13.42 30.14 -0.13
N ASN A 368 12.25 30.21 0.50
CA ASN A 368 12.12 30.63 1.90
C ASN A 368 12.80 29.67 2.87
N HIS A 369 12.73 28.36 2.61
CA HIS A 369 13.41 27.33 3.39
C HIS A 369 14.93 27.44 3.25
N GLU A 370 15.44 27.55 2.02
CA GLU A 370 16.86 27.76 1.72
C GLU A 370 17.39 29.05 2.37
N ASN A 371 16.63 30.15 2.29
CA ASN A 371 16.98 31.44 2.92
C ASN A 371 16.93 31.39 4.45
N ARG A 372 16.03 30.60 5.06
CA ARG A 372 15.97 30.40 6.52
C ARG A 372 17.00 29.39 7.03
N GLY A 373 17.48 28.49 6.17
CA GLY A 373 18.58 27.56 6.46
C GLY A 373 19.95 28.24 6.53
N GLY A 374 20.06 29.49 6.07
CA GLY A 374 21.20 30.35 6.38
C GLY A 374 21.08 30.89 7.79
N VAL A 375 21.92 30.40 8.71
CA VAL A 375 22.05 30.93 10.07
C VAL A 375 22.36 32.44 9.99
N VAL A 376 21.36 33.29 10.25
CA VAL A 376 21.61 34.67 10.63
C VAL A 376 22.07 34.60 12.08
N THR A 377 23.39 34.61 12.29
CA THR A 377 23.93 35.00 13.59
C THR A 377 23.49 36.44 13.82
N VAL A 378 22.38 36.62 14.54
CA VAL A 378 22.15 37.86 15.28
C VAL A 378 23.25 37.84 16.34
N THR A 379 24.37 38.48 16.03
CA THR A 379 25.32 38.89 17.06
C THR A 379 24.56 39.87 17.93
N ASP A 380 23.94 39.36 18.98
CA ASP A 380 23.52 40.17 20.11
C ASP A 380 24.79 40.82 20.66
N LEU A 381 24.94 42.10 20.35
CA LEU A 381 25.97 42.95 20.90
C LEU A 381 25.85 42.85 22.43
N THR A 382 26.83 42.22 23.05
CA THR A 382 26.89 42.14 24.52
C THR A 382 26.88 43.55 25.11
N GLU A 383 26.23 43.74 26.26
CA GLU A 383 26.09 45.04 26.95
C GLU A 383 27.43 45.78 27.19
N ALA A 384 28.56 45.08 27.07
CA ALA A 384 29.91 45.66 27.12
C ALA A 384 30.22 46.57 25.93
N GLU A 385 29.73 46.27 24.71
CA GLU A 385 29.99 47.08 23.51
C GLU A 385 29.08 48.32 23.43
N ALA A 386 27.87 48.23 24.00
CA ALA A 386 26.96 49.38 24.14
C ALA A 386 27.49 50.43 25.14
N LYS A 387 28.24 50.00 26.18
CA LYS A 387 28.93 50.92 27.11
C LYS A 387 30.14 51.61 26.46
N ALA A 388 30.92 50.88 25.68
CA ALA A 388 32.08 51.44 24.97
C ALA A 388 31.68 52.48 23.89
N ALA A 389 30.49 52.35 23.29
CA ALA A 389 29.96 53.33 22.35
C ALA A 389 29.46 54.63 23.03
N LYS A 390 28.96 54.56 24.27
CA LYS A 390 28.54 55.75 25.03
C LYS A 390 29.73 56.57 25.54
N GLU A 391 30.79 55.95 26.05
CA GLU A 391 31.98 56.67 26.52
C GLU A 391 32.76 57.37 25.39
N LYS A 392 32.76 56.82 24.17
CA LYS A 392 33.36 57.48 23.00
C LYS A 392 32.57 58.68 22.47
N THR A 393 31.31 58.84 22.87
CA THR A 393 30.47 59.97 22.42
C THR A 393 30.58 61.17 23.36
N GLU A 394 30.88 60.96 24.65
CA GLU A 394 31.05 62.04 25.63
C GLU A 394 32.47 62.64 25.67
N SER A 395 33.51 61.90 25.22
CA SER A 395 34.88 62.45 25.13
C SER A 395 35.17 63.24 23.84
N GLY A 396 34.22 63.31 22.91
CA GLY A 396 34.37 63.98 21.60
C GLY A 396 33.81 65.39 21.50
N GLN A 397 33.20 65.93 22.57
CA GLN A 397 32.54 67.25 22.56
C GLN A 397 33.25 68.35 23.37
N GLN A 398 34.47 68.11 23.84
CA GLN A 398 35.32 69.13 24.49
C GLN A 398 36.69 69.24 23.82
N HIS A 399 36.74 69.52 22.50
CA HIS A 399 37.97 70.03 21.87
C HIS A 399 37.69 70.65 20.49
N ASP A 400 36.76 71.61 20.40
CA ASP A 400 36.75 72.53 19.25
C ASP A 400 36.02 73.86 19.53
N LYS A 401 36.61 74.72 20.38
CA LYS A 401 36.38 76.18 20.40
C LYS A 401 37.59 76.91 20.96
N SER A 402 38.65 77.05 20.16
CA SER A 402 39.65 78.13 20.30
C SER A 402 40.50 78.23 19.03
N GLY A 403 40.23 79.21 18.16
CA GLY A 403 41.11 79.49 17.03
C GLY A 403 40.51 80.37 15.92
N GLN A 404 40.58 81.69 16.16
CA GLN A 404 40.39 82.84 15.25
C GLN A 404 38.97 83.29 14.91
#